data_AF-A0AAD7GMD2-F1
#
_entry.id   AF-A0AAD7GMD2-F1
#
_cell.length_a   1.000
_cell.length_b   1.000
_cell.length_c   1.000
_cell.angle_alpha   90.00
_cell.angle_beta   90.00
_cell.angle_gamma   90.00
#
_symmetry.space_group_name_H-M   'P 1'
#
loop_
_entity.id
_entity.type
_entity.pdbx_description
1 polymer ?
#
loop_
_entity_poly.entity_id
_entity_poly.type
_entity_poly.pdbx_seq_one_letter_code
_entity_poly.pdbx_strand_id
1 'polypeptide(L)' 'AIPERRFGKIARTLQLPQGVQESDVRASMENGILTITFPETTPEQAPKKIVTA' A
#
# COMPACT_ATOMS: atom_id res chain seq x y z
N ALA A 1 1.57 -0.48 -33.14
CA ALA A 1 2.50 -0.81 -32.03
C ALA A 1 1.71 -0.80 -30.73
N ILE A 2 1.81 -1.85 -29.90
CA ILE A 2 1.20 -1.86 -28.57
C ILE A 2 2.17 -1.14 -27.63
N PRO A 3 1.76 -0.08 -26.92
CA PRO A 3 2.63 0.59 -25.97
C PRO A 3 2.96 -0.35 -24.80
N GLU A 4 4.24 -0.51 -24.51
CA GLU A 4 4.74 -1.40 -23.45
C GLU A 4 4.67 -0.78 -22.06
N ARG A 5 4.69 0.57 -21.97
CA ARG A 5 4.68 1.32 -20.72
C ARG A 5 3.41 2.15 -20.61
N ARG A 6 2.80 2.15 -19.42
CA ARG A 6 1.67 3.02 -19.07
C ARG A 6 2.19 4.38 -18.62
N PHE A 7 1.54 5.45 -19.06
CA PHE A 7 1.84 6.84 -18.69
C PHE A 7 0.55 7.57 -18.32
N GLY A 8 0.67 8.59 -17.47
CA GLY A 8 -0.47 9.40 -17.00
C GLY A 8 -0.44 9.59 -15.48
N LYS A 9 -1.45 10.29 -14.95
CA LYS A 9 -1.65 10.42 -13.51
C LYS A 9 -2.17 9.09 -12.94
N ILE A 10 -1.61 8.66 -11.82
CA ILE A 10 -2.06 7.46 -11.11
C ILE A 10 -2.52 7.84 -9.71
N ALA A 11 -3.65 7.29 -9.29
CA ALA A 11 -4.17 7.35 -7.92
C ALA A 11 -4.64 5.95 -7.52
N ARG A 12 -4.34 5.55 -6.29
CA ARG A 12 -4.72 4.27 -5.71
C ARG A 12 -5.18 4.52 -4.27
N THR A 13 -6.25 3.86 -3.87
CA THR A 13 -6.76 3.90 -2.50
C THR A 13 -6.78 2.46 -1.98
N LEU A 14 -6.28 2.26 -0.77
CA LEU A 14 -6.25 0.97 -0.08
C LEU A 14 -6.97 1.14 1.26
N GLN A 15 -7.78 0.15 1.64
CA GLN A 15 -8.39 0.13 2.97
C GLN A 15 -7.35 -0.36 3.97
N LEU A 16 -7.22 0.35 5.10
CA LEU A 16 -6.32 -0.02 6.18
C LEU A 16 -7.07 -0.79 7.27
N PRO A 17 -6.37 -1.65 8.04
CA PRO A 17 -6.92 -2.25 9.25
C PRO A 17 -7.36 -1.20 10.28
N GLN A 18 -8.22 -1.61 11.21
CA GLN A 18 -8.63 -0.73 12.30
C GLN A 18 -7.45 -0.45 13.25
N GLY A 19 -7.47 0.75 13.85
CA GLY A 19 -6.49 1.15 14.84
C GLY A 19 -5.24 1.84 14.29
N VAL A 20 -5.02 1.86 12.97
CA VAL A 20 -3.90 2.61 12.38
C VAL A 20 -4.07 4.11 12.66
N GLN A 21 -3.07 4.71 13.30
CA GLN A 21 -3.04 6.15 13.56
C GLN A 21 -2.30 6.88 12.45
N GLU A 22 -2.90 7.97 11.96
CA GLU A 22 -2.33 8.76 10.85
C GLU A 22 -0.93 9.31 11.17
N SER A 23 -0.67 9.68 12.43
CA SER A 23 0.61 10.20 12.89
C SER A 23 1.76 9.20 12.79
N ASP A 24 1.46 7.90 12.75
CA ASP A 24 2.45 6.83 12.77
C ASP A 24 2.76 6.30 11.36
N VAL A 25 2.09 6.82 10.33
CA VAL A 25 2.33 6.45 8.94
C VAL A 25 3.63 7.09 8.44
N ARG A 26 4.51 6.27 7.87
CA ARG A 26 5.76 6.70 7.24
C ARG A 26 5.77 6.29 5.77
N ALA A 27 6.42 7.09 4.94
CA ALA A 27 6.57 6.81 3.53
C ALA A 27 8.00 7.09 3.06
N SER A 28 8.53 6.24 2.18
CA SER A 28 9.81 6.44 1.49
C SER A 28 9.70 6.03 0.02
N MET A 29 10.50 6.67 -0.82
CA MET A 29 10.60 6.36 -2.25
C MET A 29 12.05 6.01 -2.55
N GLU A 30 12.28 4.79 -3.01
CA GLU A 30 13.63 4.32 -3.37
C GLU A 30 13.56 3.47 -4.63
N ASN A 31 14.44 3.71 -5.59
CA ASN A 31 14.53 2.96 -6.85
C ASN A 31 13.19 2.85 -7.62
N GLY A 32 12.34 3.88 -7.52
CA GLY A 32 11.03 3.92 -8.17
C GLY A 32 9.93 3.13 -7.43
N ILE A 33 10.18 2.69 -6.20
CA ILE A 33 9.21 1.98 -5.35
C ILE A 33 8.78 2.90 -4.20
N LEU A 34 7.48 3.19 -4.14
CA LEU A 34 6.86 3.85 -2.99
C LEU A 34 6.57 2.80 -1.91
N THR A 35 7.25 2.91 -0.76
CA THR A 35 7.04 2.07 0.42
C THR A 35 6.29 2.88 1.48
N ILE A 36 5.16 2.37 1.95
CA ILE A 36 4.34 2.98 3.01
C ILE A 36 4.31 2.00 4.19
N THR A 37 4.67 2.47 5.39
CA THR A 37 4.74 1.65 6.61
C THR A 37 3.96 2.29 7.76
N PHE A 38 3.38 1.46 8.61
CA PHE A 38 2.66 1.85 9.82
C PHE A 38 2.74 0.69 10.83
N PRO A 39 2.69 0.96 12.15
CA PRO A 39 2.77 -0.07 13.17
C PRO A 39 1.51 -0.96 13.18
N GLU A 40 1.67 -2.23 13.54
CA GLU A 40 0.53 -3.11 13.81
C GLU A 40 -0.10 -2.71 15.15
N THR A 41 -1.34 -2.25 15.12
CA THR A 41 -2.04 -1.72 16.30
C THR A 41 -2.91 -2.75 17.04
N THR A 42 -3.01 -3.98 16.55
CA THR A 42 -3.72 -5.09 17.22
C THR A 42 -3.07 -6.45 16.91
N PRO A 43 -2.90 -7.36 17.88
CA PRO A 43 -2.41 -8.72 17.65
C PRO A 43 -3.41 -9.65 16.92
N GLU A 44 -4.54 -9.13 16.44
CA GLU A 44 -5.60 -9.93 15.86
C GLU A 44 -6.16 -9.23 14.62
N GLN A 45 -5.51 -9.46 13.47
CA GLN A 45 -6.09 -9.51 12.12
C GLN A 45 -4.94 -9.47 11.09
N ALA A 46 -4.23 -10.59 10.98
CA ALA A 46 -3.38 -10.82 9.81
C ALA A 46 -4.22 -10.64 8.53
N PRO A 47 -3.73 -9.92 7.52
CA PRO A 47 -4.48 -9.70 6.29
C PRO A 47 -4.79 -11.05 5.63
N LYS A 48 -6.07 -11.32 5.39
CA LYS A 48 -6.47 -12.47 4.55
C LYS A 48 -5.84 -12.27 3.18
N LYS A 49 -4.86 -13.12 2.86
CA LYS A 49 -4.19 -13.21 1.57
C LYS A 49 -5.25 -13.39 0.47
N ILE A 50 -5.57 -12.35 -0.28
CA ILE A 50 -6.40 -12.50 -1.48
C ILE A 50 -5.47 -12.97 -2.60
N VAL A 51 -5.36 -14.28 -2.75
CA VAL A 51 -4.81 -14.89 -3.97
C VAL A 51 -5.91 -14.77 -5.02
N THR A 52 -5.72 -13.89 -5.99
CA THR A 52 -6.56 -13.89 -7.20
C THR A 52 -5.97 -14.92 -8.16
N ALA A 53 -6.79 -15.90 -8.54
CA ALA A 53 -6.48 -16.98 -9.47
C ALA A 53 -6.21 -16.47 -10.90
#